data_AF-A0AAJ2T6R0-F1
#
_entry.id   AF-A0AAJ2T6R0-F1
#
_cell.length_a   1.000
_cell.length_b   1.000
_cell.length_c   1.000
_cell.angle_alpha   90.00
_cell.angle_beta   90.00
_cell.angle_gamma   90.00
#
_symmetry.space_group_name_H-M   'P 1'
#
loop_
_entity.id
_entity.type
_entity.pdbx_description
1 polymer ?
#
loop_
_entity_poly.entity_id
_entity_poly.type
_entity_poly.pdbx_seq_one_letter_code
_entity_poly.pdbx_strand_id
1 'polypeptide(L)'
;MENTAKTKKIYAIMGTILAAIIVVGVLVILIRNTGNSAAIADRDVQIGSLSADNSEKSKTIDELGSEKSKLEAEISTLNQKISDLEASARDNEANRSELDSLREQLKLYSDQITALEEQIAAGKETEKPGAKGIIDLTEQARLIDELTDYINNECPYVKKLDGTDESGNPTYKWVRSEYVKKEFVQNAEKNGVGYSEDDWKNQEGIIYPKISFYYEDIANGWTMGVAPDEVYEAASVIKAPYILSVLETIARDEQSYRDKMKAENKPIEKIDKDGDGVAESDDIKFSDPSYDISEEIVYDKATMYKSGSGKIQSMDDGTTFTIKDFFEYTLLYSDNVAYQQLRKRYGYSTMTALASKLGTRTLLLGGNSMSARDAGTLFKEIYRFVQNDEGFDNASYGNLMKNAMLQGNHTVIIPSGVSPSRAMHKYGWDMGAYHDAAVVLDENPYVLAVFSDLDVGGDEVNAFLRGIVKRVNTIHKNINK
;
A
#
# COMPACT_ATOMS: atom_id res chain seq x y z
N MET A 1 152.93 1.09 -38.65
CA MET A 1 152.22 2.38 -38.54
C MET A 1 150.73 2.31 -38.96
N GLU A 2 150.09 1.14 -38.96
CA GLU A 2 148.76 0.98 -39.61
C GLU A 2 147.53 1.18 -38.68
N ASN A 3 147.70 1.38 -37.37
CA ASN A 3 146.58 1.24 -36.43
C ASN A 3 145.74 2.52 -36.15
N THR A 4 146.23 3.71 -36.52
CA THR A 4 145.60 4.98 -36.10
C THR A 4 144.41 5.39 -36.97
N ALA A 5 144.32 4.90 -38.21
CA ALA A 5 143.24 5.26 -39.14
C ALA A 5 141.90 4.58 -38.82
N LYS A 6 141.93 3.38 -38.21
CA LYS A 6 140.70 2.65 -37.84
C LYS A 6 139.97 3.30 -36.67
N THR A 7 140.69 3.82 -35.67
CA THR A 7 140.09 4.33 -34.42
C THR A 7 139.27 5.61 -34.63
N LYS A 8 139.74 6.53 -35.49
CA LYS A 8 138.99 7.77 -35.81
C LYS A 8 137.66 7.47 -36.53
N LYS A 9 137.62 6.45 -37.40
CA LYS A 9 136.37 6.01 -38.04
C LYS A 9 135.37 5.47 -37.02
N ILE A 10 135.83 4.73 -36.01
CA ILE A 10 134.95 4.16 -34.98
C ILE A 10 134.30 5.25 -34.12
N TYR A 11 135.06 6.27 -33.69
CA TYR A 11 134.50 7.35 -32.87
C TYR A 11 133.51 8.24 -33.65
N ALA A 12 133.74 8.47 -34.95
CA ALA A 12 132.79 9.19 -35.80
C ALA A 12 131.47 8.41 -35.98
N ILE A 13 131.56 7.09 -36.12
CA ILE A 13 130.40 6.18 -36.18
C ILE A 13 129.67 6.15 -34.82
N MET A 14 130.39 6.09 -33.70
CA MET A 14 129.80 6.12 -32.36
C MET A 14 129.08 7.44 -32.06
N GLY A 15 129.66 8.58 -32.45
CA GLY A 15 129.04 9.90 -32.28
C GLY A 15 127.77 10.07 -33.11
N THR A 16 127.75 9.54 -34.33
CA THR A 16 126.55 9.53 -35.19
C THR A 16 125.47 8.59 -34.65
N ILE A 17 125.84 7.43 -34.10
CA ILE A 17 124.89 6.53 -33.44
C ILE A 17 124.28 7.18 -32.19
N LEU A 18 125.08 7.85 -31.35
CA LEU A 18 124.58 8.49 -30.13
C LEU A 18 123.63 9.65 -30.44
N ALA A 19 123.96 10.48 -31.44
CA ALA A 19 123.07 11.55 -31.90
C ALA A 19 121.75 10.98 -32.45
N ALA A 20 121.79 9.87 -33.20
CA ALA A 20 120.60 9.20 -33.69
C ALA A 20 119.71 8.67 -32.55
N ILE A 21 120.29 8.10 -31.49
CA ILE A 21 119.54 7.60 -30.34
C ILE A 21 118.84 8.73 -29.58
N ILE A 22 119.51 9.87 -29.35
CA ILE A 22 118.91 11.03 -28.67
C ILE A 22 117.76 11.61 -29.50
N VAL A 23 117.95 11.77 -30.81
CA VAL A 23 116.90 12.25 -31.71
C VAL A 23 115.70 11.32 -31.69
N VAL A 24 115.92 10.00 -31.76
CA VAL A 24 114.85 9.00 -31.67
C VAL A 24 114.13 9.06 -30.32
N GLY A 25 114.85 9.20 -29.20
CA GLY A 25 114.28 9.30 -27.87
C GLY A 25 113.39 10.52 -27.67
N VAL A 26 113.84 11.70 -28.15
CA VAL A 26 113.05 12.93 -28.13
C VAL A 26 111.83 12.80 -29.06
N LEU A 27 111.99 12.16 -30.22
CA LEU A 27 110.88 11.87 -31.13
C LEU A 27 109.82 11.00 -30.45
N VAL A 28 110.22 9.94 -29.74
CA VAL A 28 109.30 9.03 -29.05
C VAL A 28 108.51 9.74 -27.96
N ILE A 29 109.16 10.61 -27.16
CA ILE A 29 108.47 11.38 -26.11
C ILE A 29 107.50 12.38 -26.73
N LEU A 30 107.90 13.09 -27.79
CA LEU A 30 107.01 14.01 -28.51
C LEU A 30 105.82 13.28 -29.13
N ILE A 31 106.03 12.11 -29.75
CA ILE A 31 104.97 11.27 -30.30
C ILE A 31 104.00 10.78 -29.21
N ARG A 32 104.53 10.40 -28.03
CA ARG A 32 103.71 9.90 -26.92
C ARG A 32 102.88 11.03 -26.26
N ASN A 33 103.47 12.21 -26.09
CA ASN A 33 102.75 13.38 -25.55
C ASN A 33 101.72 13.91 -26.54
N THR A 34 102.04 13.95 -27.85
CA THR A 34 101.04 14.32 -28.87
C THR A 34 99.91 13.30 -28.96
N GLY A 35 100.20 12.01 -28.82
CA GLY A 35 99.18 10.95 -28.72
C GLY A 35 98.28 11.09 -27.49
N ASN A 36 98.83 11.38 -26.31
CA ASN A 36 98.03 11.61 -25.10
C ASN A 36 97.19 12.89 -25.17
N SER A 37 97.73 13.99 -25.71
CA SER A 37 96.96 15.22 -25.93
C SER A 37 95.84 15.02 -26.94
N ALA A 38 96.07 14.22 -27.99
CA ALA A 38 95.02 13.86 -28.95
C ALA A 38 93.92 13.01 -28.30
N ALA A 39 94.28 12.05 -27.45
CA ALA A 39 93.31 11.22 -26.72
C ALA A 39 92.50 12.01 -25.68
N ILE A 40 93.09 13.03 -25.03
CA ILE A 40 92.36 13.92 -24.12
C ILE A 40 91.41 14.82 -24.89
N ALA A 41 91.86 15.41 -26.01
CA ALA A 41 91.00 16.22 -26.88
C ALA A 41 89.81 15.43 -27.43
N ASP A 42 90.01 14.16 -27.80
CA ASP A 42 88.94 13.27 -28.26
C ASP A 42 87.91 12.98 -27.14
N ARG A 43 88.37 12.77 -25.91
CA ARG A 43 87.49 12.58 -24.74
C ARG A 43 86.73 13.85 -24.38
N ASP A 44 87.33 15.03 -24.48
CA ASP A 44 86.66 16.31 -24.23
C ASP A 44 85.57 16.58 -25.27
N VAL A 45 85.81 16.23 -26.54
CA VAL A 45 84.79 16.25 -27.60
C VAL A 45 83.65 15.28 -27.28
N GLN A 46 83.97 14.06 -26.83
CA GLN A 46 82.99 13.05 -26.46
C GLN A 46 82.14 13.48 -25.25
N ILE A 47 82.74 14.07 -24.22
CA ILE A 47 82.04 14.64 -23.05
C ILE A 47 81.16 15.82 -23.47
N GLY A 48 81.65 16.69 -24.36
CA GLY A 48 80.87 17.78 -24.94
C GLY A 48 79.63 17.27 -25.68
N SER A 49 79.78 16.21 -26.48
CA SER A 49 78.65 15.58 -27.19
C SER A 49 77.63 14.95 -26.22
N LEU A 50 78.10 14.23 -25.19
CA LEU A 50 77.22 13.62 -24.18
C LEU A 50 76.49 14.67 -23.33
N SER A 51 77.14 15.80 -23.04
CA SER A 51 76.53 16.92 -22.33
C SER A 51 75.42 17.58 -23.16
N ALA A 52 75.64 17.75 -24.48
CA ALA A 52 74.64 18.26 -25.41
C ALA A 52 73.44 17.31 -25.53
N ASP A 53 73.69 16.00 -25.72
CA ASP A 53 72.64 14.96 -25.77
C ASP A 53 71.81 14.93 -24.49
N ASN A 54 72.43 15.08 -23.31
CA ASN A 54 71.72 15.10 -22.04
C ASN A 54 70.89 16.39 -21.87
N SER A 55 71.38 17.53 -22.35
CA SER A 55 70.61 18.77 -22.35
C SER A 55 69.37 18.65 -23.24
N GLU A 56 69.49 18.02 -24.41
CA GLU A 56 68.38 17.80 -25.34
C GLU A 56 67.34 16.82 -24.78
N LYS A 57 67.79 15.73 -24.14
CA LYS A 57 66.91 14.80 -23.43
C LYS A 57 66.19 15.46 -22.26
N SER A 58 66.87 16.34 -21.51
CA SER A 58 66.25 17.09 -20.41
C SER A 58 65.10 17.97 -20.91
N LYS A 59 65.31 18.70 -22.02
CA LYS A 59 64.25 19.49 -22.65
C LYS A 59 63.07 18.63 -23.08
N THR A 60 63.35 17.47 -23.67
CA THR A 60 62.31 16.52 -24.09
C THR A 60 61.48 16.03 -22.88
N ILE A 61 62.13 15.77 -21.74
CA ILE A 61 61.46 15.36 -20.50
C ILE A 61 60.56 16.49 -19.97
N ASP A 62 61.03 17.74 -20.00
CA ASP A 62 60.25 18.89 -19.56
C ASP A 62 59.01 19.11 -20.45
N GLU A 63 59.18 18.97 -21.77
CA GLU A 63 58.09 19.04 -22.75
C GLU A 63 57.06 17.92 -22.53
N LEU A 64 57.50 16.67 -22.37
CA LEU A 64 56.64 15.54 -22.06
C LEU A 64 55.94 15.70 -20.70
N GLY A 65 56.61 16.27 -19.70
CA GLY A 65 56.04 16.57 -18.39
C GLY A 65 54.93 17.62 -18.47
N SER A 66 55.11 18.64 -19.32
CA SER A 66 54.09 19.65 -19.61
C SER A 66 52.89 19.04 -20.34
N GLU A 67 53.13 18.21 -21.35
CA GLU A 67 52.08 17.52 -22.10
C GLU A 67 51.28 16.55 -21.23
N LYS A 68 51.96 15.77 -20.38
CA LYS A 68 51.32 14.92 -19.38
C LYS A 68 50.41 15.72 -18.45
N SER A 69 50.90 16.85 -17.91
CA SER A 69 50.11 17.70 -17.01
C SER A 69 48.86 18.24 -17.69
N LYS A 70 48.94 18.56 -18.99
CA LYS A 70 47.79 19.00 -19.78
C LYS A 70 46.78 17.87 -19.97
N LEU A 71 47.23 16.65 -20.30
CA LEU A 71 46.38 15.48 -20.44
C LEU A 71 45.68 15.11 -19.12
N GLU A 72 46.37 15.21 -17.99
CA GLU A 72 45.77 14.98 -16.67
C GLU A 72 44.64 15.99 -16.36
N ALA A 73 44.81 17.26 -16.74
CA ALA A 73 43.76 18.28 -16.62
C ALA A 73 42.56 18.00 -17.55
N GLU A 74 42.81 17.53 -18.77
CA GLU A 74 41.76 17.14 -19.71
C GLU A 74 40.98 15.91 -19.22
N ILE A 75 41.66 14.89 -18.69
CA ILE A 75 41.03 13.71 -18.06
C ILE A 75 40.15 14.13 -16.89
N SER A 76 40.64 15.00 -16.02
CA SER A 76 39.86 15.52 -14.88
C SER A 76 38.57 16.21 -15.36
N THR A 77 38.68 17.04 -16.40
CA THR A 77 37.52 17.71 -17.01
C THR A 77 36.52 16.74 -17.63
N LEU A 78 37.01 15.69 -18.31
CA LEU A 78 36.16 14.65 -18.90
C LEU A 78 35.45 13.81 -17.83
N ASN A 79 36.13 13.45 -16.74
CA ASN A 79 35.52 12.73 -15.64
C ASN A 79 34.39 13.53 -14.98
N GLN A 80 34.57 14.84 -14.82
CA GLN A 80 33.49 15.70 -14.33
C GLN A 80 32.30 15.70 -15.28
N LYS A 81 32.53 15.84 -16.59
CA LYS A 81 31.46 15.77 -17.59
C LYS A 81 30.74 14.43 -17.61
N ILE A 82 31.46 13.32 -17.44
CA ILE A 82 30.86 11.98 -17.35
C ILE A 82 29.97 11.89 -16.11
N SER A 83 30.44 12.35 -14.95
CA SER A 83 29.64 12.39 -13.72
C SER A 83 28.35 13.20 -13.89
N ASP A 84 28.44 14.37 -14.53
CA ASP A 84 27.28 15.23 -14.77
C ASP A 84 26.28 14.56 -15.74
N LEU A 85 26.78 13.90 -16.79
CA LEU A 85 25.97 13.14 -17.75
C LEU A 85 25.31 11.91 -17.11
N GLU A 86 26.00 11.19 -16.21
CA GLU A 86 25.44 10.06 -15.47
C GLU A 86 24.32 10.49 -14.53
N ALA A 87 24.48 11.63 -13.83
CA ALA A 87 23.42 12.18 -13.00
C ALA A 87 22.17 12.55 -13.82
N SER A 88 22.37 13.24 -14.96
CA SER A 88 21.27 13.57 -15.87
C SER A 88 20.61 12.33 -16.50
N ALA A 89 21.38 11.27 -16.75
CA ALA A 89 20.84 9.99 -17.23
C ALA A 89 20.00 9.28 -16.17
N ARG A 90 20.40 9.31 -14.88
CA ARG A 90 19.60 8.75 -13.76
C ARG A 90 18.29 9.51 -13.56
N ASP A 91 18.32 10.84 -13.63
CA ASP A 91 17.10 11.65 -13.56
C ASP A 91 16.15 11.32 -14.73
N ASN A 92 16.69 11.11 -15.93
CA ASN A 92 15.90 10.65 -17.07
C ASN A 92 15.32 9.23 -16.87
N GLU A 93 16.03 8.32 -16.20
CA GLU A 93 15.56 6.96 -15.91
C GLU A 93 14.48 6.95 -14.80
N ALA A 94 14.63 7.80 -13.78
CA ALA A 94 13.61 8.03 -12.75
C ALA A 94 12.34 8.66 -13.36
N ASN A 95 12.49 9.70 -14.18
CA ASN A 95 11.39 10.32 -14.92
C ASN A 95 10.72 9.33 -15.89
N ARG A 96 11.49 8.41 -16.50
CA ARG A 96 10.95 7.36 -17.37
C ARG A 96 10.14 6.33 -16.58
N SER A 97 10.61 5.96 -15.39
CA SER A 97 9.88 5.06 -14.49
C SER A 97 8.59 5.71 -13.98
N GLU A 98 8.62 7.00 -13.67
CA GLU A 98 7.43 7.78 -13.31
C GLU A 98 6.45 7.92 -14.50
N LEU A 99 6.98 8.12 -15.72
CA LEU A 99 6.19 8.15 -16.96
C LEU A 99 5.52 6.80 -17.25
N ASP A 100 6.21 5.69 -17.01
CA ASP A 100 5.68 4.34 -17.21
C ASP A 100 4.57 4.02 -16.18
N SER A 101 4.76 4.42 -14.92
CA SER A 101 3.72 4.34 -13.87
C SER A 101 2.49 5.21 -14.21
N LEU A 102 2.70 6.43 -14.69
CA LEU A 102 1.61 7.32 -15.14
C LEU A 102 0.90 6.77 -16.38
N ARG A 103 1.59 6.07 -17.27
CA ARG A 103 1.00 5.41 -18.46
C ARG A 103 0.16 4.20 -18.07
N GLU A 104 0.59 3.42 -17.09
CA GLU A 104 -0.22 2.32 -16.54
C GLU A 104 -1.50 2.87 -15.87
N GLN A 105 -1.37 3.94 -15.08
CA GLN A 105 -2.54 4.63 -14.49
C GLN A 105 -3.46 5.21 -15.58
N LEU A 106 -2.91 5.83 -16.61
CA LEU A 106 -3.70 6.37 -17.73
C LEU A 106 -4.43 5.25 -18.48
N LYS A 107 -3.77 4.10 -18.69
CA LYS A 107 -4.40 2.92 -19.30
C LYS A 107 -5.53 2.39 -18.43
N LEU A 108 -5.32 2.28 -17.12
CA LEU A 108 -6.35 1.87 -16.17
C LEU A 108 -7.57 2.80 -16.22
N TYR A 109 -7.34 4.12 -16.18
CA TYR A 109 -8.42 5.11 -16.30
C TYR A 109 -9.09 5.10 -17.67
N SER A 110 -8.34 4.87 -18.76
CA SER A 110 -8.92 4.71 -20.10
C SER A 110 -9.79 3.46 -20.21
N ASP A 111 -9.36 2.35 -19.61
CA ASP A 111 -10.12 1.10 -19.56
C ASP A 111 -11.39 1.29 -18.71
N GLN A 112 -11.30 2.03 -17.60
CA GLN A 112 -12.46 2.43 -16.78
C GLN A 112 -13.42 3.37 -17.51
N ILE A 113 -12.90 4.36 -18.24
CA ILE A 113 -13.72 5.24 -19.08
C ILE A 113 -14.42 4.41 -20.15
N THR A 114 -13.72 3.48 -20.80
CA THR A 114 -14.31 2.59 -21.80
C THR A 114 -15.41 1.73 -21.18
N ALA A 115 -15.18 1.15 -20.01
CA ALA A 115 -16.19 0.37 -19.29
C ALA A 115 -17.40 1.23 -18.87
N LEU A 116 -17.18 2.49 -18.46
CA LEU A 116 -18.24 3.44 -18.16
C LEU A 116 -18.99 3.87 -19.43
N GLU A 117 -18.29 4.08 -20.54
CA GLU A 117 -18.88 4.38 -21.85
C GLU A 117 -19.69 3.19 -22.37
N GLU A 118 -19.24 1.96 -22.16
CA GLU A 118 -20.00 0.73 -22.44
C GLU A 118 -21.22 0.62 -21.53
N GLN A 119 -21.12 0.98 -20.25
CA GLN A 119 -22.27 1.03 -19.34
C GLN A 119 -23.26 2.14 -19.71
N ILE A 120 -22.77 3.30 -20.15
CA ILE A 120 -23.61 4.41 -20.65
C ILE A 120 -24.23 4.04 -22.00
N ALA A 121 -23.50 3.35 -22.87
CA ALA A 121 -24.00 2.86 -24.16
C ALA A 121 -25.03 1.75 -23.95
N ALA A 122 -24.77 0.79 -23.06
CA ALA A 122 -25.75 -0.18 -22.61
C ALA A 122 -26.95 0.51 -21.95
N GLY A 123 -26.71 1.55 -21.14
CA GLY A 123 -27.71 2.42 -20.54
C GLY A 123 -28.51 3.26 -21.54
N LYS A 124 -28.00 3.47 -22.75
CA LYS A 124 -28.67 4.12 -23.88
C LYS A 124 -29.36 3.12 -24.81
N GLU A 125 -28.84 1.89 -24.92
CA GLU A 125 -29.54 0.77 -25.56
C GLU A 125 -30.68 0.20 -24.69
N THR A 126 -30.71 0.51 -23.40
CA THR A 126 -31.84 0.23 -22.48
C THR A 126 -32.95 1.27 -22.52
N GLU A 127 -32.93 2.24 -23.44
CA GLU A 127 -34.17 2.85 -23.97
C GLU A 127 -34.95 1.87 -24.89
N LYS A 128 -34.75 0.55 -24.72
CA LYS A 128 -35.79 -0.43 -25.03
C LYS A 128 -36.86 -0.36 -23.92
N PRO A 129 -38.14 -0.12 -24.26
CA PRO A 129 -39.23 -0.26 -23.31
C PRO A 129 -39.32 -1.74 -22.90
N GLY A 130 -38.81 -2.07 -21.70
CA GLY A 130 -38.80 -3.46 -21.23
C GLY A 130 -37.97 -3.79 -19.99
N ALA A 131 -37.29 -2.85 -19.33
CA ALA A 131 -36.68 -3.12 -18.03
C ALA A 131 -37.78 -3.22 -16.95
N LYS A 132 -38.15 -4.45 -16.56
CA LYS A 132 -38.88 -4.71 -15.31
C LYS A 132 -38.07 -4.09 -14.15
N GLY A 133 -38.69 -3.25 -13.32
CA GLY A 133 -38.12 -2.86 -12.02
C GLY A 133 -37.53 -1.46 -11.87
N ILE A 134 -37.62 -0.55 -12.86
CA ILE A 134 -37.25 0.86 -12.62
C ILE A 134 -38.41 1.55 -11.91
N ILE A 135 -38.27 1.81 -10.60
CA ILE A 135 -39.16 2.73 -9.90
C ILE A 135 -38.91 4.14 -10.45
N ASP A 136 -39.97 4.84 -10.82
CA ASP A 136 -39.90 6.26 -11.15
C ASP A 136 -39.44 7.08 -9.94
N LEU A 137 -38.65 8.14 -10.18
CA LEU A 137 -38.13 9.07 -9.17
C LEU A 137 -39.21 9.56 -8.18
N THR A 138 -40.46 9.71 -8.62
CA THR A 138 -41.58 10.12 -7.75
C THR A 138 -41.88 9.08 -6.67
N GLU A 139 -41.95 7.80 -7.03
CA GLU A 139 -42.20 6.72 -6.08
C GLU A 139 -40.96 6.46 -5.21
N GLN A 140 -39.76 6.62 -5.76
CA GLN A 140 -38.53 6.58 -4.96
C GLN A 140 -38.52 7.68 -3.90
N ALA A 141 -38.88 8.92 -4.25
CA ALA A 141 -38.99 10.02 -3.30
C ALA A 141 -40.04 9.73 -2.21
N ARG A 142 -41.22 9.23 -2.60
CA ARG A 142 -42.27 8.84 -1.65
C ARG A 142 -41.81 7.78 -0.65
N LEU A 143 -41.04 6.79 -1.10
CA LEU A 143 -40.49 5.74 -0.23
C LEU A 143 -39.41 6.26 0.73
N ILE A 144 -38.58 7.20 0.26
CA ILE A 144 -37.59 7.89 1.10
C ILE A 144 -38.30 8.74 2.16
N ASP A 145 -39.37 9.45 1.79
CA ASP A 145 -40.16 10.24 2.74
C ASP A 145 -40.81 9.34 3.80
N GLU A 146 -41.41 8.21 3.42
CA GLU A 146 -41.99 7.24 4.35
C GLU A 146 -40.95 6.69 5.35
N LEU A 147 -39.73 6.41 4.88
CA LEU A 147 -38.63 5.95 5.72
C LEU A 147 -38.12 7.06 6.65
N THR A 148 -38.05 8.29 6.14
CA THR A 148 -37.65 9.47 6.92
C THR A 148 -38.67 9.76 8.03
N ASP A 149 -39.96 9.67 7.72
CA ASP A 149 -41.05 9.81 8.69
C ASP A 149 -40.97 8.73 9.77
N TYR A 150 -40.71 7.47 9.39
CA TYR A 150 -40.51 6.41 10.36
C TYR A 150 -39.32 6.71 11.28
N ILE A 151 -38.18 7.13 10.72
CA ILE A 151 -36.98 7.49 11.50
C ILE A 151 -37.30 8.60 12.50
N ASN A 152 -37.97 9.66 12.06
CA ASN A 152 -38.25 10.83 12.89
C ASN A 152 -39.31 10.58 13.97
N ASN A 153 -40.26 9.69 13.71
CA ASN A 153 -41.42 9.48 14.59
C ASN A 153 -41.27 8.27 15.53
N GLU A 154 -40.55 7.24 15.11
CA GLU A 154 -40.45 5.97 15.85
C GLU A 154 -39.13 5.80 16.60
N CYS A 155 -38.24 6.80 16.55
CA CYS A 155 -36.98 6.71 17.27
C CYS A 155 -37.19 6.67 18.79
N PRO A 156 -36.74 5.61 19.50
CA PRO A 156 -37.05 5.41 20.91
C PRO A 156 -36.27 6.33 21.85
N TYR A 157 -35.23 7.00 21.36
CA TYR A 157 -34.34 7.83 22.16
C TYR A 157 -34.04 9.18 21.51
N VAL A 158 -33.86 10.20 22.37
CA VAL A 158 -33.34 11.51 22.02
C VAL A 158 -32.24 11.90 23.02
N LYS A 159 -31.32 12.77 22.61
CA LYS A 159 -30.34 13.41 23.50
C LYS A 159 -30.97 14.61 24.19
N LYS A 160 -30.86 14.68 25.52
CA LYS A 160 -31.25 15.85 26.34
C LYS A 160 -30.02 16.39 27.05
N LEU A 161 -29.96 17.72 27.22
CA LEU A 161 -28.90 18.39 27.99
C LEU A 161 -28.77 17.76 29.39
N ASP A 162 -27.54 17.43 29.78
CA ASP A 162 -27.18 16.74 31.01
C ASP A 162 -26.06 17.46 31.77
N GLY A 163 -26.10 18.79 31.73
CA GLY A 163 -25.14 19.66 32.42
C GLY A 163 -24.01 20.12 31.50
N THR A 164 -22.83 20.30 32.09
CA THR A 164 -21.62 20.74 31.39
C THR A 164 -20.41 19.92 31.82
N ASP A 165 -19.46 19.72 30.91
CA ASP A 165 -18.17 19.11 31.22
C ASP A 165 -17.27 20.05 32.05
N GLU A 166 -16.08 19.57 32.42
CA GLU A 166 -15.10 20.34 33.20
C GLU A 166 -14.61 21.61 32.48
N SER A 167 -14.78 21.69 31.16
CA SER A 167 -14.44 22.85 30.32
C SER A 167 -15.62 23.81 30.13
N GLY A 168 -16.78 23.50 30.71
CA GLY A 168 -18.01 24.30 30.60
C GLY A 168 -18.81 24.05 29.31
N ASN A 169 -18.47 23.04 28.51
CA ASN A 169 -19.26 22.70 27.32
C ASN A 169 -20.50 21.89 27.70
N PRO A 170 -21.65 22.10 27.04
CA PRO A 170 -22.85 21.31 27.31
C PRO A 170 -22.63 19.83 27.04
N THR A 171 -23.04 18.99 27.98
CA THR A 171 -23.06 17.53 27.86
C THR A 171 -24.48 17.05 27.60
N TYR A 172 -24.64 15.92 26.92
CA TYR A 172 -25.94 15.37 26.59
C TYR A 172 -25.99 13.89 26.95
N LYS A 173 -27.18 13.41 27.32
CA LYS A 173 -27.44 11.99 27.55
C LYS A 173 -28.62 11.49 26.74
N TRP A 174 -28.58 10.21 26.36
CA TRP A 174 -29.72 9.52 25.76
C TRP A 174 -30.84 9.33 26.78
N VAL A 175 -32.05 9.77 26.43
CA VAL A 175 -33.27 9.62 27.21
C VAL A 175 -34.35 9.03 26.32
N ARG A 176 -35.19 8.13 26.87
CA ARG A 176 -36.32 7.58 26.13
C ARG A 176 -37.27 8.69 25.69
N SER A 177 -37.60 8.71 24.40
CA SER A 177 -38.52 9.67 23.78
C SER A 177 -39.88 9.68 24.49
N GLU A 178 -40.37 8.51 24.91
CA GLU A 178 -41.62 8.37 25.67
C GLU A 178 -41.60 9.16 27.00
N TYR A 179 -40.47 9.18 27.69
CA TYR A 179 -40.33 9.89 28.96
C TYR A 179 -40.33 11.40 28.75
N VAL A 180 -39.66 11.85 27.68
CA VAL A 180 -39.65 13.26 27.28
C VAL A 180 -41.05 13.73 26.89
N LYS A 181 -41.78 12.93 26.10
CA LYS A 181 -43.18 13.20 25.75
C LYS A 181 -44.07 13.31 26.99
N LYS A 182 -43.95 12.37 27.94
CA LYS A 182 -44.72 12.40 29.19
C LYS A 182 -44.41 13.63 30.05
N GLU A 183 -43.13 13.99 30.19
CA GLU A 183 -42.70 15.19 30.92
C GLU A 183 -43.27 16.47 30.29
N PHE A 184 -43.20 16.59 28.96
CA PHE A 184 -43.77 17.71 28.22
C PHE A 184 -45.28 17.85 28.45
N VAL A 185 -46.03 16.77 28.26
CA VAL A 185 -47.50 16.75 28.45
C VAL A 185 -47.87 17.16 29.87
N GLN A 186 -47.23 16.58 30.88
CA GLN A 186 -47.49 16.91 32.28
C GLN A 186 -47.23 18.40 32.59
N ASN A 187 -46.18 18.98 32.01
CA ASN A 187 -45.85 20.39 32.20
C ASN A 187 -46.86 21.30 31.48
N ALA A 188 -47.26 20.96 30.26
CA ALA A 188 -48.25 21.74 29.51
C ALA A 188 -49.62 21.73 30.22
N GLU A 189 -50.05 20.57 30.70
CA GLU A 189 -51.28 20.41 31.50
C GLU A 189 -51.23 21.20 32.81
N LYS A 190 -50.10 21.11 33.54
CA LYS A 190 -49.91 21.85 34.80
C LYS A 190 -49.95 23.37 34.59
N ASN A 191 -49.42 23.86 33.48
CA ASN A 191 -49.36 25.28 33.17
C ASN A 191 -50.61 25.80 32.42
N GLY A 192 -51.56 24.91 32.08
CA GLY A 192 -52.77 25.27 31.34
C GLY A 192 -52.50 25.75 29.91
N VAL A 193 -51.41 25.31 29.30
CA VAL A 193 -51.02 25.69 27.93
C VAL A 193 -51.59 24.66 26.95
N GLY A 194 -52.27 25.12 25.90
CA GLY A 194 -52.72 24.24 24.83
C GLY A 194 -51.53 23.70 24.04
N TYR A 195 -51.55 22.41 23.71
CA TYR A 195 -50.47 21.72 22.98
C TYR A 195 -51.04 20.71 21.98
N SER A 196 -50.25 20.41 20.94
CA SER A 196 -50.44 19.29 20.02
C SER A 196 -49.60 18.10 20.46
N GLU A 197 -49.99 16.88 20.08
CA GLU A 197 -49.30 15.65 20.50
C GLU A 197 -47.83 15.56 20.08
N ASP A 198 -47.42 16.32 19.06
CA ASP A 198 -46.06 16.35 18.52
C ASP A 198 -45.25 17.58 18.95
N ASP A 199 -45.82 18.52 19.72
CA ASP A 199 -45.11 19.74 20.15
C ASP A 199 -43.91 19.43 21.05
N TRP A 200 -43.89 18.26 21.69
CA TRP A 200 -42.74 17.77 22.45
C TRP A 200 -41.50 17.58 21.57
N LYS A 201 -41.67 17.36 20.25
CA LYS A 201 -40.55 17.11 19.33
C LYS A 201 -39.72 18.36 19.06
N ASN A 202 -40.33 19.53 19.23
CA ASN A 202 -39.75 20.84 18.92
C ASN A 202 -39.21 21.57 20.15
N GLN A 203 -39.06 20.88 21.29
CA GLN A 203 -38.53 21.51 22.51
C GLN A 203 -37.04 21.84 22.35
N GLU A 204 -36.66 23.01 22.85
CA GLU A 204 -35.27 23.45 22.87
C GLU A 204 -34.39 22.46 23.68
N GLY A 205 -33.23 22.11 23.14
CA GLY A 205 -32.29 21.19 23.80
C GLY A 205 -32.58 19.70 23.62
N ILE A 206 -33.58 19.33 22.81
CA ILE A 206 -33.74 17.97 22.28
C ILE A 206 -32.89 17.82 21.01
N ILE A 207 -32.04 16.79 20.99
CA ILE A 207 -31.23 16.42 19.83
C ILE A 207 -31.64 15.01 19.39
N TYR A 208 -32.03 14.86 18.13
CA TYR A 208 -32.35 13.56 17.55
C TYR A 208 -31.08 12.82 17.14
N PRO A 209 -31.07 11.47 17.24
CA PRO A 209 -29.99 10.70 16.68
C PRO A 209 -29.92 10.90 15.17
N LYS A 210 -28.71 10.98 14.66
CA LYS A 210 -28.45 10.95 13.22
C LYS A 210 -28.56 9.51 12.76
N ILE A 211 -29.57 9.21 11.96
CA ILE A 211 -29.73 7.89 11.33
C ILE A 211 -29.47 8.03 9.84
N SER A 212 -28.62 7.16 9.31
CA SER A 212 -28.36 7.05 7.88
C SER A 212 -28.59 5.63 7.41
N PHE A 213 -29.11 5.48 6.19
CA PHE A 213 -29.08 4.18 5.54
C PHE A 213 -28.76 4.32 4.06
N TYR A 214 -28.20 3.27 3.52
CA TYR A 214 -27.95 3.10 2.09
C TYR A 214 -28.39 1.71 1.66
N TYR A 215 -29.09 1.65 0.54
CA TYR A 215 -29.52 0.44 -0.12
C TYR A 215 -29.08 0.49 -1.58
N GLU A 216 -28.66 -0.65 -2.12
CA GLU A 216 -28.45 -0.81 -3.55
C GLU A 216 -28.77 -2.24 -4.01
N ASP A 217 -29.64 -2.35 -5.01
CA ASP A 217 -29.86 -3.58 -5.77
C ASP A 217 -28.63 -3.86 -6.63
N ILE A 218 -27.92 -4.96 -6.36
CA ILE A 218 -26.66 -5.26 -7.04
C ILE A 218 -26.87 -5.56 -8.52
N ALA A 219 -28.00 -6.20 -8.88
CA ALA A 219 -28.28 -6.63 -10.25
C ALA A 219 -28.73 -5.46 -11.13
N ASN A 220 -29.61 -4.61 -10.60
CA ASN A 220 -30.25 -3.55 -11.38
C ASN A 220 -29.60 -2.17 -11.17
N GLY A 221 -28.74 -2.00 -10.16
CA GLY A 221 -28.10 -0.73 -9.83
C GLY A 221 -29.04 0.32 -9.23
N TRP A 222 -30.27 -0.04 -8.88
CA TRP A 222 -31.21 0.87 -8.21
C TRP A 222 -30.75 1.13 -6.78
N THR A 223 -30.68 2.40 -6.38
CA THR A 223 -30.17 2.82 -5.06
C THR A 223 -31.22 3.62 -4.29
N MET A 224 -31.13 3.62 -2.97
CA MET A 224 -31.98 4.44 -2.09
C MET A 224 -31.23 4.72 -0.79
N GLY A 225 -31.47 5.87 -0.17
CA GLY A 225 -30.87 6.16 1.12
C GLY A 225 -31.44 7.41 1.80
N VAL A 226 -31.27 7.46 3.12
CA VAL A 226 -31.48 8.67 3.93
C VAL A 226 -30.13 9.05 4.50
N ALA A 227 -29.72 10.31 4.26
CA ALA A 227 -28.40 10.85 4.60
C ALA A 227 -27.23 9.89 4.28
N PRO A 228 -27.19 9.20 3.13
CA PRO A 228 -26.27 8.09 2.89
C PRO A 228 -24.78 8.49 2.88
N ASP A 229 -24.50 9.78 2.69
CA ASP A 229 -23.16 10.37 2.63
C ASP A 229 -22.72 11.01 3.96
N GLU A 230 -23.56 10.99 5.01
CA GLU A 230 -23.18 11.43 6.36
C GLU A 230 -22.06 10.53 6.90
N VAL A 231 -21.05 11.14 7.51
CA VAL A 231 -19.84 10.44 7.96
C VAL A 231 -19.94 10.13 9.45
N TYR A 232 -19.70 8.87 9.80
CA TYR A 232 -19.68 8.36 11.16
C TYR A 232 -18.32 7.75 11.49
N GLU A 233 -18.07 7.54 12.79
CA GLU A 233 -17.06 6.59 13.23
C GLU A 233 -17.55 5.17 12.84
N ALA A 234 -16.77 4.42 12.05
CA ALA A 234 -17.23 3.17 11.42
C ALA A 234 -17.37 1.99 12.40
N ALA A 235 -16.84 2.14 13.60
CA ALA A 235 -16.63 1.13 14.62
C ALA A 235 -16.07 -0.14 14.00
N SER A 236 -16.66 -1.29 14.32
CA SER A 236 -16.22 -2.58 13.79
C SER A 236 -16.72 -2.91 12.38
N VAL A 237 -17.51 -2.05 11.72
CA VAL A 237 -17.89 -2.26 10.31
C VAL A 237 -16.66 -2.27 9.41
N ILE A 238 -15.65 -1.44 9.73
CA ILE A 238 -14.36 -1.34 9.03
C ILE A 238 -13.62 -2.67 8.87
N LYS A 239 -13.87 -3.62 9.78
CA LYS A 239 -13.15 -4.89 9.81
C LYS A 239 -13.49 -5.74 8.59
N ALA A 240 -14.73 -5.74 8.11
CA ALA A 240 -15.07 -6.56 6.94
C ALA A 240 -14.36 -6.10 5.65
N PRO A 241 -14.36 -4.80 5.29
CA PRO A 241 -13.59 -4.33 4.15
C PRO A 241 -12.07 -4.45 4.33
N TYR A 242 -11.55 -4.39 5.56
CA TYR A 242 -10.14 -4.66 5.83
C TYR A 242 -9.78 -6.13 5.52
N ILE A 243 -10.63 -7.06 5.93
CA ILE A 243 -10.43 -8.48 5.66
C ILE A 243 -10.52 -8.75 4.15
N LEU A 244 -11.47 -8.13 3.45
CA LEU A 244 -11.53 -8.16 1.99
C LEU A 244 -10.20 -7.70 1.37
N SER A 245 -9.67 -6.53 1.76
CA SER A 245 -8.49 -5.98 1.10
C SER A 245 -7.26 -6.88 1.26
N VAL A 246 -7.14 -7.56 2.39
CA VAL A 246 -6.05 -8.52 2.65
C VAL A 246 -6.28 -9.82 1.89
N LEU A 247 -7.48 -10.42 1.96
CA LEU A 247 -7.78 -11.68 1.26
C LEU A 247 -7.74 -11.54 -0.26
N GLU A 248 -8.22 -10.43 -0.82
CA GLU A 248 -8.12 -10.13 -2.26
C GLU A 248 -6.66 -10.01 -2.70
N THR A 249 -5.80 -9.44 -1.83
CA THR A 249 -4.35 -9.34 -2.08
C THR A 249 -3.70 -10.73 -2.06
N ILE A 250 -4.00 -11.56 -1.04
CA ILE A 250 -3.49 -12.93 -0.95
C ILE A 250 -3.91 -13.73 -2.19
N ALA A 251 -5.20 -13.71 -2.54
CA ALA A 251 -5.74 -14.44 -3.68
C ALA A 251 -5.06 -14.06 -5.00
N ARG A 252 -4.87 -12.76 -5.23
CA ARG A 252 -4.18 -12.23 -6.42
C ARG A 252 -2.71 -12.67 -6.46
N ASP A 253 -2.01 -12.54 -5.34
CA ASP A 253 -0.58 -12.86 -5.26
C ASP A 253 -0.34 -14.37 -5.41
N GLU A 254 -1.27 -15.20 -4.89
CA GLU A 254 -1.26 -16.65 -5.11
C GLU A 254 -1.45 -17.00 -6.58
N GLN A 255 -2.45 -16.41 -7.24
CA GLN A 255 -2.72 -16.67 -8.65
C GLN A 255 -1.50 -16.28 -9.50
N SER A 256 -0.88 -15.13 -9.22
CA SER A 256 0.35 -14.69 -9.87
C SER A 256 1.51 -15.68 -9.68
N TYR A 257 1.68 -16.23 -8.48
CA TYR A 257 2.68 -17.26 -8.20
C TYR A 257 2.38 -18.56 -8.98
N ARG A 258 1.13 -19.03 -8.99
CA ARG A 258 0.70 -20.21 -9.73
C ARG A 258 0.96 -20.06 -11.24
N ASP A 259 0.63 -18.90 -11.80
CA ASP A 259 0.84 -18.57 -13.21
C ASP A 259 2.33 -18.59 -13.56
N LYS A 260 3.18 -18.02 -12.69
CA LYS A 260 4.64 -18.05 -12.84
C LYS A 260 5.17 -19.49 -12.83
N MET A 261 4.77 -20.31 -11.86
CA MET A 261 5.22 -21.70 -11.75
C MET A 261 4.81 -22.52 -12.98
N LYS A 262 3.59 -22.30 -13.48
CA LYS A 262 3.09 -22.90 -14.72
C LYS A 262 3.91 -22.46 -15.94
N ALA A 263 4.19 -21.15 -16.06
CA ALA A 263 5.00 -20.61 -17.15
C ALA A 263 6.45 -21.15 -17.14
N GLU A 264 7.01 -21.41 -15.96
CA GLU A 264 8.33 -22.00 -15.76
C GLU A 264 8.34 -23.54 -15.85
N ASN A 265 7.17 -24.17 -16.06
CA ASN A 265 6.98 -25.62 -16.04
C ASN A 265 7.51 -26.28 -14.75
N LYS A 266 7.40 -25.58 -13.62
CA LYS A 266 7.78 -26.07 -12.30
C LYS A 266 6.55 -26.64 -11.60
N PRO A 267 6.68 -27.79 -10.90
CA PRO A 267 5.60 -28.30 -10.08
C PRO A 267 5.32 -27.33 -8.93
N ILE A 268 4.04 -27.12 -8.63
CA ILE A 268 3.63 -26.54 -7.35
C ILE A 268 3.65 -27.71 -6.36
N GLU A 269 4.50 -27.63 -5.34
CA GLU A 269 4.55 -28.64 -4.28
C GLU A 269 3.23 -28.61 -3.52
N LYS A 270 2.47 -29.71 -3.56
CA LYS A 270 1.38 -29.94 -2.62
C LYS A 270 1.97 -30.53 -1.34
N ILE A 271 1.65 -29.94 -0.20
CA ILE A 271 2.25 -30.32 1.08
C ILE A 271 1.26 -31.18 1.85
N ASP A 272 1.65 -32.43 2.09
CA ASP A 272 1.02 -33.32 3.05
C ASP A 272 1.55 -32.95 4.45
N LYS A 273 0.80 -32.14 5.19
CA LYS A 273 1.23 -31.60 6.49
C LYS A 273 1.06 -32.59 7.64
N ASP A 274 0.09 -33.50 7.55
CA ASP A 274 -0.23 -34.47 8.60
C ASP A 274 0.44 -35.85 8.36
N GLY A 275 1.08 -36.03 7.20
CA GLY A 275 1.83 -37.22 6.84
C GLY A 275 0.94 -38.41 6.52
N ASP A 276 -0.32 -38.19 6.16
CA ASP A 276 -1.30 -39.23 5.90
C ASP A 276 -1.20 -39.82 4.47
N GLY A 277 -0.32 -39.25 3.64
CA GLY A 277 -0.10 -39.63 2.25
C GLY A 277 -1.07 -38.98 1.26
N VAL A 278 -1.95 -38.10 1.73
CA VAL A 278 -2.88 -37.30 0.93
C VAL A 278 -2.36 -35.88 0.90
N ALA A 279 -1.86 -35.48 -0.26
CA ALA A 279 -1.56 -34.09 -0.53
C ALA A 279 -2.84 -33.24 -0.44
N GLU A 280 -3.05 -32.52 0.66
CA GLU A 280 -4.12 -31.53 0.77
C GLU A 280 -3.91 -30.47 -0.32
N SER A 281 -4.96 -30.18 -1.08
CA SER A 281 -4.84 -29.46 -2.35
C SER A 281 -4.60 -27.95 -2.23
N ASP A 282 -4.64 -27.41 -1.00
CA ASP A 282 -4.91 -25.97 -0.80
C ASP A 282 -3.76 -25.23 -0.09
N ASP A 283 -2.77 -25.93 0.46
CA ASP A 283 -1.67 -25.31 1.22
C ASP A 283 -0.45 -24.99 0.35
N ILE A 284 -0.53 -23.91 -0.42
CA ILE A 284 0.66 -23.30 -1.03
C ILE A 284 1.48 -22.60 0.06
N LYS A 285 2.71 -23.06 0.27
CA LYS A 285 3.72 -22.24 0.96
C LYS A 285 4.18 -21.13 0.02
N PHE A 286 3.73 -19.92 0.32
CA PHE A 286 4.21 -18.72 -0.35
C PHE A 286 5.70 -18.53 -0.10
N SER A 287 6.41 -18.03 -1.10
CA SER A 287 7.79 -17.58 -0.92
C SER A 287 7.90 -16.41 0.05
N ASP A 288 6.82 -15.65 0.22
CA ASP A 288 6.66 -14.65 1.27
C ASP A 288 5.82 -15.25 2.40
N PRO A 289 6.45 -15.58 3.56
CA PRO A 289 5.74 -16.13 4.70
C PRO A 289 4.57 -15.25 5.14
N SER A 290 4.59 -13.93 4.92
CA SER A 290 3.53 -13.03 5.37
C SER A 290 2.14 -13.41 4.84
N TYR A 291 2.05 -14.06 3.68
CA TYR A 291 0.80 -14.51 3.07
C TYR A 291 0.41 -15.97 3.35
N ASP A 292 1.23 -16.72 4.12
CA ASP A 292 0.85 -18.05 4.62
C ASP A 292 -0.22 -17.91 5.72
N ILE A 293 -1.47 -18.25 5.40
CA ILE A 293 -2.58 -18.17 6.35
C ILE A 293 -2.69 -19.40 7.28
N SER A 294 -1.87 -20.41 7.06
CA SER A 294 -1.82 -21.62 7.87
C SER A 294 -0.78 -21.53 9.00
N GLU A 295 0.02 -20.46 9.02
CA GLU A 295 1.02 -20.20 10.08
C GLU A 295 0.35 -20.19 11.46
N GLU A 296 0.92 -20.97 12.38
CA GLU A 296 0.53 -20.99 13.78
C GLU A 296 1.16 -19.84 14.57
N ILE A 297 0.32 -19.16 15.34
CA ILE A 297 0.68 -18.09 16.27
C ILE A 297 0.20 -18.47 17.67
N VAL A 298 1.13 -18.45 18.62
CA VAL A 298 0.84 -18.63 20.04
C VAL A 298 0.37 -17.30 20.62
N TYR A 299 -0.81 -17.30 21.25
CA TYR A 299 -1.35 -16.14 21.93
C TYR A 299 -0.56 -15.82 23.19
N ASP A 300 0.23 -14.74 23.13
CA ASP A 300 0.89 -14.12 24.27
C ASP A 300 0.05 -12.95 24.78
N LYS A 301 -0.64 -13.18 25.90
CA LYS A 301 -1.54 -12.20 26.51
C LYS A 301 -0.81 -10.93 26.93
N ALA A 302 0.47 -11.00 27.29
CA ALA A 302 1.23 -9.81 27.71
C ALA A 302 1.45 -8.82 26.56
N THR A 303 1.57 -9.31 25.32
CA THR A 303 1.88 -8.48 24.15
C THR A 303 0.72 -8.33 23.16
N MET A 304 -0.23 -9.25 23.14
CA MET A 304 -1.31 -9.30 22.15
C MET A 304 -2.65 -8.81 22.67
N TYR A 305 -2.84 -8.69 24.00
CA TYR A 305 -4.13 -8.34 24.59
C TYR A 305 -4.72 -7.04 24.04
N LYS A 306 -6.03 -7.09 23.75
CA LYS A 306 -6.86 -5.94 23.38
C LYS A 306 -8.22 -6.08 24.04
N SER A 307 -8.67 -5.00 24.68
CA SER A 307 -10.02 -4.88 25.25
C SER A 307 -11.07 -4.70 24.17
N GLY A 308 -12.35 -4.73 24.56
CA GLY A 308 -13.50 -4.53 23.67
C GLY A 308 -14.11 -5.86 23.24
N SER A 309 -14.64 -5.95 22.02
CA SER A 309 -15.24 -7.19 21.50
C SER A 309 -14.19 -8.24 21.14
N GLY A 310 -14.54 -9.51 21.34
CA GLY A 310 -13.68 -10.64 21.00
C GLY A 310 -13.71 -11.74 22.05
N LYS A 311 -13.34 -12.94 21.63
CA LYS A 311 -13.19 -14.12 22.49
C LYS A 311 -11.75 -14.33 22.93
N ILE A 312 -10.77 -14.04 22.07
CA ILE A 312 -9.35 -14.38 22.30
C ILE A 312 -8.80 -13.71 23.57
N GLN A 313 -9.20 -12.46 23.85
CA GLN A 313 -8.75 -11.76 25.07
C GLN A 313 -9.02 -12.50 26.39
N SER A 314 -10.05 -13.37 26.39
CA SER A 314 -10.48 -14.16 27.53
C SER A 314 -9.96 -15.60 27.52
N MET A 315 -9.28 -16.03 26.47
CA MET A 315 -8.69 -17.36 26.38
C MET A 315 -7.38 -17.45 27.17
N ASP A 316 -6.95 -18.69 27.40
CA ASP A 316 -5.73 -19.00 28.13
C ASP A 316 -4.49 -18.52 27.38
N ASP A 317 -3.53 -17.98 28.13
CA ASP A 317 -2.21 -17.62 27.62
C ASP A 317 -1.53 -18.87 27.06
N GLY A 318 -0.90 -18.78 25.89
CA GLY A 318 -0.31 -19.91 25.18
C GLY A 318 -1.27 -20.66 24.23
N THR A 319 -2.54 -20.25 24.11
CA THR A 319 -3.45 -20.83 23.12
C THR A 319 -2.90 -20.63 21.71
N THR A 320 -2.88 -21.68 20.88
CA THR A 320 -2.37 -21.60 19.50
C THR A 320 -3.51 -21.35 18.51
N PHE A 321 -3.30 -20.43 17.58
CA PHE A 321 -4.21 -20.08 16.49
C PHE A 321 -3.47 -20.11 15.15
N THR A 322 -4.18 -20.33 14.06
CA THR A 322 -3.67 -20.03 12.72
C THR A 322 -4.00 -18.58 12.32
N ILE A 323 -3.30 -18.04 11.33
CA ILE A 323 -3.70 -16.76 10.73
C ILE A 323 -5.13 -16.82 10.15
N LYS A 324 -5.54 -17.96 9.59
CA LYS A 324 -6.93 -18.23 9.18
C LYS A 324 -7.92 -18.01 10.32
N ASP A 325 -7.60 -18.49 11.53
CA ASP A 325 -8.46 -18.24 12.70
C ASP A 325 -8.58 -16.75 13.00
N PHE A 326 -7.54 -15.94 12.81
CA PHE A 326 -7.66 -14.49 13.00
C PHE A 326 -8.59 -13.83 11.96
N PHE A 327 -8.61 -14.28 10.71
CA PHE A 327 -9.60 -13.82 9.73
C PHE A 327 -11.02 -14.16 10.17
N GLU A 328 -11.25 -15.40 10.60
CA GLU A 328 -12.55 -15.87 11.09
C GLU A 328 -12.99 -15.09 12.34
N TYR A 329 -12.17 -15.03 13.38
CA TYR A 329 -12.53 -14.39 14.64
C TYR A 329 -12.79 -12.89 14.49
N THR A 330 -12.09 -12.23 13.56
CA THR A 330 -12.34 -10.81 13.22
C THR A 330 -13.75 -10.60 12.68
N LEU A 331 -14.24 -11.52 11.85
CA LEU A 331 -15.56 -11.44 11.21
C LEU A 331 -16.67 -12.00 12.11
N LEU A 332 -16.49 -13.18 12.72
CA LEU A 332 -17.50 -13.86 13.55
C LEU A 332 -17.78 -13.12 14.87
N TYR A 333 -16.71 -12.70 15.55
CA TYR A 333 -16.79 -12.21 16.93
C TYR A 333 -16.39 -10.74 17.07
N SER A 334 -16.08 -10.08 15.96
CA SER A 334 -15.51 -8.73 15.97
C SER A 334 -14.24 -8.67 16.84
N ASP A 335 -13.42 -9.73 16.83
CA ASP A 335 -12.34 -9.89 17.79
C ASP A 335 -11.22 -8.85 17.61
N ASN A 336 -10.97 -8.05 18.64
CA ASN A 336 -9.97 -6.99 18.60
C ASN A 336 -8.53 -7.50 18.69
N VAL A 337 -8.28 -8.65 19.31
CA VAL A 337 -6.94 -9.26 19.30
C VAL A 337 -6.64 -9.74 17.89
N ALA A 338 -7.53 -10.53 17.29
CA ALA A 338 -7.38 -11.04 15.92
C ALA A 338 -7.17 -9.91 14.90
N TYR A 339 -8.04 -8.89 14.92
CA TYR A 339 -7.95 -7.75 14.02
C TYR A 339 -6.60 -7.03 14.13
N GLN A 340 -6.10 -6.82 15.35
CA GLN A 340 -4.83 -6.13 15.54
C GLN A 340 -3.62 -6.97 15.13
N GLN A 341 -3.68 -8.30 15.28
CA GLN A 341 -2.61 -9.16 14.76
C GLN A 341 -2.56 -9.14 13.23
N LEU A 342 -3.72 -9.17 12.56
CA LEU A 342 -3.78 -9.02 11.10
C LEU A 342 -3.22 -7.66 10.67
N ARG A 343 -3.61 -6.57 11.34
CA ARG A 343 -3.06 -5.23 11.06
C ARG A 343 -1.56 -5.12 11.27
N LYS A 344 -1.02 -5.77 12.30
CA LYS A 344 0.43 -5.79 12.56
C LYS A 344 1.17 -6.55 11.45
N ARG A 345 0.56 -7.61 10.92
CA ARG A 345 1.15 -8.46 9.88
C ARG A 345 1.06 -7.85 8.48
N TYR A 346 -0.13 -7.44 8.06
CA TYR A 346 -0.41 -7.00 6.68
C TYR A 346 -0.41 -5.47 6.50
N GLY A 347 -0.32 -4.72 7.61
CA GLY A 347 -0.44 -3.28 7.57
C GLY A 347 -1.86 -2.82 7.19
N TYR A 348 -1.94 -1.64 6.58
CA TYR A 348 -3.20 -1.00 6.17
C TYR A 348 -3.17 -0.48 4.71
N SER A 349 -2.06 -0.67 4.00
CA SER A 349 -1.89 -0.19 2.62
C SER A 349 -2.85 -0.86 1.65
N THR A 350 -3.17 -2.15 1.84
CA THR A 350 -4.17 -2.87 1.04
C THR A 350 -5.56 -2.23 1.16
N MET A 351 -5.94 -1.81 2.36
CA MET A 351 -7.20 -1.10 2.60
C MET A 351 -7.20 0.27 1.92
N THR A 352 -6.10 1.02 1.99
CA THR A 352 -5.97 2.30 1.29
C THR A 352 -6.07 2.11 -0.24
N ALA A 353 -5.46 1.06 -0.78
CA ALA A 353 -5.56 0.73 -2.20
C ALA A 353 -6.99 0.34 -2.60
N LEU A 354 -7.69 -0.45 -1.78
CA LEU A 354 -9.10 -0.79 -1.97
C LEU A 354 -9.97 0.46 -1.96
N ALA A 355 -9.80 1.34 -0.97
CA ALA A 355 -10.56 2.58 -0.86
C ALA A 355 -10.34 3.50 -2.07
N SER A 356 -9.10 3.57 -2.57
CA SER A 356 -8.76 4.34 -3.77
C SER A 356 -9.40 3.75 -5.02
N LYS A 357 -9.31 2.42 -5.20
CA LYS A 357 -9.93 1.66 -6.31
C LYS A 357 -11.44 1.91 -6.39
N LEU A 358 -12.11 1.95 -5.24
CA LEU A 358 -13.57 2.08 -5.14
C LEU A 358 -14.05 3.52 -5.01
N GLY A 359 -13.14 4.49 -4.85
CA GLY A 359 -13.50 5.90 -4.66
C GLY A 359 -14.22 6.19 -3.34
N THR A 360 -14.04 5.37 -2.30
CA THR A 360 -14.66 5.57 -0.97
C THR A 360 -13.90 6.64 -0.21
N ARG A 361 -14.34 7.89 -0.38
CA ARG A 361 -13.59 9.08 0.02
C ARG A 361 -13.41 9.18 1.53
N THR A 362 -14.35 8.73 2.35
CA THR A 362 -14.25 8.90 3.81
C THR A 362 -13.12 8.06 4.40
N LEU A 363 -12.85 6.88 3.82
CA LEU A 363 -11.73 6.04 4.20
C LEU A 363 -10.36 6.63 3.83
N LEU A 364 -10.30 7.42 2.76
CA LEU A 364 -9.07 8.08 2.31
C LEU A 364 -8.72 9.31 3.16
N LEU A 365 -9.67 9.88 3.90
CA LEU A 365 -9.43 10.98 4.84
C LEU A 365 -8.65 10.53 6.09
N GLY A 366 -8.41 9.22 6.25
CA GLY A 366 -7.76 8.62 7.41
C GLY A 366 -8.70 8.45 8.60
N GLY A 367 -8.24 7.72 9.62
CA GLY A 367 -9.04 7.38 10.80
C GLY A 367 -10.00 6.20 10.57
N ASN A 368 -11.00 6.08 11.45
CA ASN A 368 -12.04 5.04 11.37
C ASN A 368 -13.37 5.67 10.93
N SER A 369 -13.41 6.30 9.76
CA SER A 369 -14.56 7.09 9.29
C SER A 369 -15.26 6.47 8.09
N MET A 370 -16.58 6.31 8.14
CA MET A 370 -17.36 5.66 7.08
C MET A 370 -18.76 6.26 6.95
N SER A 371 -19.22 6.45 5.71
CA SER A 371 -20.63 6.73 5.41
C SER A 371 -21.40 5.44 5.08
N ALA A 372 -22.73 5.48 5.14
CA ALA A 372 -23.53 4.34 4.75
C ALA A 372 -23.33 3.97 3.27
N ARG A 373 -23.12 4.96 2.39
CA ARG A 373 -22.79 4.73 0.97
C ARG A 373 -21.43 4.05 0.80
N ASP A 374 -20.40 4.51 1.51
CA ASP A 374 -19.08 3.90 1.44
C ASP A 374 -19.13 2.45 1.94
N ALA A 375 -19.86 2.19 3.03
CA ALA A 375 -20.13 0.82 3.51
C ALA A 375 -20.83 -0.02 2.43
N GLY A 376 -21.87 0.50 1.78
CA GLY A 376 -22.56 -0.18 0.69
C GLY A 376 -21.63 -0.55 -0.47
N THR A 377 -20.81 0.41 -0.92
CA THR A 377 -19.80 0.20 -1.98
C THR A 377 -18.81 -0.90 -1.61
N LEU A 378 -18.28 -0.88 -0.39
CA LEU A 378 -17.31 -1.89 0.07
C LEU A 378 -17.95 -3.27 0.20
N PHE A 379 -19.19 -3.35 0.71
CA PHE A 379 -19.90 -4.61 0.82
C PHE A 379 -20.32 -5.18 -0.54
N LYS A 380 -20.59 -4.32 -1.52
CA LYS A 380 -20.77 -4.75 -2.91
C LYS A 380 -19.49 -5.38 -3.46
N GLU A 381 -18.32 -4.84 -3.12
CA GLU A 381 -17.04 -5.46 -3.49
C GLU A 381 -16.80 -6.78 -2.75
N ILE A 382 -17.20 -6.90 -1.47
CA ILE A 382 -17.20 -8.19 -0.75
C ILE A 382 -18.04 -9.21 -1.52
N TYR A 383 -19.24 -8.82 -1.97
CA TYR A 383 -20.08 -9.71 -2.77
C TYR A 383 -19.39 -10.12 -4.07
N ARG A 384 -18.78 -9.19 -4.81
CA ARG A 384 -18.03 -9.50 -6.04
C ARG A 384 -16.87 -10.46 -5.77
N PHE A 385 -16.07 -10.23 -4.73
CA PHE A 385 -14.97 -11.11 -4.35
C PHE A 385 -15.47 -12.53 -4.04
N VAL A 386 -16.54 -12.64 -3.26
CA VAL A 386 -17.16 -13.92 -2.91
C VAL A 386 -17.75 -14.65 -4.13
N GLN A 387 -18.33 -13.94 -5.11
CA GLN A 387 -18.86 -14.55 -6.34
C GLN A 387 -17.74 -14.98 -7.29
N ASN A 388 -16.68 -14.18 -7.41
CA ASN A 388 -15.56 -14.45 -8.32
C ASN A 388 -14.65 -15.59 -7.84
N ASP A 389 -14.79 -16.02 -6.58
CA ASP A 389 -14.07 -17.17 -6.01
C ASP A 389 -14.36 -18.49 -6.77
N GLU A 390 -15.49 -18.59 -7.49
CA GLU A 390 -15.80 -19.73 -8.37
C GLU A 390 -14.93 -19.79 -9.64
N GLY A 391 -14.19 -18.72 -9.96
CA GLY A 391 -13.32 -18.60 -11.15
C GLY A 391 -11.84 -18.89 -10.91
N PHE A 392 -11.42 -19.12 -9.65
CA PHE A 392 -10.03 -19.44 -9.30
C PHE A 392 -9.88 -20.94 -8.97
N ASP A 393 -8.75 -21.54 -9.34
CA ASP A 393 -8.44 -22.95 -9.03
C ASP A 393 -8.24 -23.22 -7.51
N ASN A 394 -8.42 -22.22 -6.64
CA ASN A 394 -8.15 -22.22 -5.19
C ASN A 394 -9.31 -21.67 -4.31
N ALA A 395 -10.56 -21.76 -4.77
CA ALA A 395 -11.84 -21.24 -4.24
C ALA A 395 -12.10 -21.27 -2.69
N SER A 396 -11.21 -20.72 -1.86
CA SER A 396 -11.20 -20.90 -0.41
C SER A 396 -11.30 -19.58 0.37
N TYR A 397 -10.79 -18.46 -0.15
CA TYR A 397 -10.79 -17.18 0.57
C TYR A 397 -12.12 -16.43 0.51
N GLY A 398 -12.79 -16.44 -0.65
CA GLY A 398 -14.16 -15.92 -0.76
C GLY A 398 -15.10 -16.77 0.09
N ASN A 399 -14.96 -18.09 0.07
CA ASN A 399 -15.72 -19.00 0.93
C ASN A 399 -15.44 -18.80 2.42
N LEU A 400 -14.18 -18.59 2.83
CA LEU A 400 -13.80 -18.23 4.19
C LEU A 400 -14.55 -16.96 4.64
N MET A 401 -14.46 -15.89 3.85
CA MET A 401 -15.10 -14.62 4.14
C MET A 401 -16.63 -14.74 4.20
N LYS A 402 -17.23 -15.41 3.21
CA LYS A 402 -18.67 -15.67 3.12
C LYS A 402 -19.18 -16.42 4.35
N ASN A 403 -18.55 -17.54 4.69
CA ASN A 403 -18.97 -18.38 5.80
C ASN A 403 -18.84 -17.65 7.14
N ALA A 404 -17.75 -16.89 7.32
CA ALA A 404 -17.51 -16.11 8.51
C ALA A 404 -18.54 -14.98 8.69
N MET A 405 -18.87 -14.23 7.63
CA MET A 405 -19.85 -13.14 7.70
C MET A 405 -21.30 -13.64 7.81
N LEU A 406 -21.63 -14.81 7.23
CA LEU A 406 -22.96 -15.42 7.41
C LEU A 406 -23.20 -15.93 8.84
N GLN A 407 -22.13 -16.19 9.58
CA GLN A 407 -22.16 -16.68 10.97
C GLN A 407 -21.74 -15.59 11.97
N GLY A 408 -21.59 -14.35 11.50
CA GLY A 408 -21.33 -13.18 12.33
C GLY A 408 -22.32 -13.10 13.49
N ASN A 409 -21.80 -12.79 14.68
CA ASN A 409 -22.66 -12.53 15.83
C ASN A 409 -23.39 -11.17 15.70
N HIS A 410 -24.22 -10.84 16.68
CA HIS A 410 -24.97 -9.58 16.70
C HIS A 410 -25.98 -9.44 15.54
N THR A 411 -26.72 -10.50 15.27
CA THR A 411 -27.67 -10.63 14.14
C THR A 411 -28.97 -9.82 14.30
N VAL A 412 -29.03 -8.90 15.26
CA VAL A 412 -30.27 -8.29 15.77
C VAL A 412 -30.78 -7.12 14.93
N ILE A 413 -29.99 -6.58 14.00
CA ILE A 413 -30.37 -5.47 13.10
C ILE A 413 -30.69 -6.02 11.71
N ILE A 414 -29.69 -6.15 10.82
CA ILE A 414 -29.95 -6.49 9.42
C ILE A 414 -30.37 -7.96 9.28
N PRO A 415 -29.61 -8.96 9.78
CA PRO A 415 -29.98 -10.37 9.56
C PRO A 415 -31.39 -10.70 10.07
N SER A 416 -31.75 -10.20 11.25
CA SER A 416 -33.11 -10.36 11.80
C SER A 416 -34.18 -9.62 11.01
N GLY A 417 -33.86 -8.49 10.39
CA GLY A 417 -34.81 -7.68 9.61
C GLY A 417 -35.08 -8.22 8.20
N VAL A 418 -34.13 -8.98 7.64
CA VAL A 418 -34.24 -9.50 6.26
C VAL A 418 -34.68 -10.97 6.16
N SER A 419 -34.70 -11.68 7.29
CA SER A 419 -35.18 -13.06 7.40
C SER A 419 -36.48 -13.33 6.63
N PRO A 420 -36.60 -14.46 5.89
CA PRO A 420 -35.73 -15.63 5.91
C PRO A 420 -34.47 -15.52 5.03
N SER A 421 -34.30 -14.43 4.26
CA SER A 421 -33.11 -14.21 3.45
C SER A 421 -31.89 -14.12 4.37
N ARG A 422 -30.76 -14.69 3.94
CA ARG A 422 -29.51 -14.67 4.72
C ARG A 422 -28.73 -13.40 4.40
N ALA A 423 -27.90 -12.95 5.33
CA ALA A 423 -27.09 -11.76 5.13
C ALA A 423 -25.63 -11.99 5.54
N MET A 424 -24.69 -11.67 4.67
CA MET A 424 -23.27 -11.53 5.01
C MET A 424 -23.09 -10.16 5.64
N HIS A 425 -22.98 -10.10 6.97
CA HIS A 425 -23.02 -8.81 7.68
C HIS A 425 -21.82 -8.57 8.58
N LYS A 426 -21.60 -7.30 8.94
CA LYS A 426 -20.70 -6.90 10.00
C LYS A 426 -21.28 -5.70 10.75
N TYR A 427 -21.56 -5.92 12.03
CA TYR A 427 -21.98 -4.86 12.94
C TYR A 427 -20.79 -3.98 13.38
N GLY A 428 -21.10 -2.75 13.78
CA GLY A 428 -20.21 -1.83 14.49
C GLY A 428 -20.90 -1.29 15.73
N TRP A 429 -20.23 -1.37 16.88
CA TRP A 429 -20.73 -0.77 18.11
C TRP A 429 -19.58 -0.17 18.90
N ASP A 430 -19.60 1.14 19.07
CA ASP A 430 -18.72 1.92 19.93
C ASP A 430 -19.45 3.18 20.44
N MET A 431 -18.78 4.02 21.22
CA MET A 431 -19.28 5.34 21.58
C MET A 431 -19.45 6.18 20.31
N GLY A 432 -20.65 6.69 20.07
CA GLY A 432 -21.02 7.48 18.90
C GLY A 432 -21.38 6.63 17.68
N ALA A 433 -21.48 5.30 17.83
CA ALA A 433 -21.62 4.40 16.69
C ALA A 433 -22.41 3.14 17.04
N TYR A 434 -23.59 2.98 16.44
CA TYR A 434 -24.32 1.71 16.43
C TYR A 434 -24.81 1.40 15.01
N HIS A 435 -24.19 0.41 14.38
CA HIS A 435 -24.20 0.22 12.94
C HIS A 435 -24.35 -1.25 12.57
N ASP A 436 -24.86 -1.49 11.38
CA ASP A 436 -24.77 -2.78 10.70
C ASP A 436 -24.70 -2.55 9.19
N ALA A 437 -23.87 -3.31 8.50
CA ALA A 437 -23.80 -3.32 7.05
C ALA A 437 -23.77 -4.75 6.55
N ALA A 438 -24.43 -5.00 5.43
CA ALA A 438 -24.58 -6.36 4.91
C ALA A 438 -24.75 -6.42 3.40
N VAL A 439 -24.39 -7.58 2.86
CA VAL A 439 -24.93 -8.09 1.60
C VAL A 439 -26.04 -9.07 1.93
N VAL A 440 -27.25 -8.80 1.45
CA VAL A 440 -28.40 -9.69 1.62
C VAL A 440 -28.49 -10.63 0.43
N LEU A 441 -28.45 -11.92 0.71
CA LEU A 441 -28.49 -13.00 -0.27
C LEU A 441 -29.94 -13.39 -0.55
N ASP A 442 -30.64 -12.49 -1.24
CA ASP A 442 -31.96 -12.75 -1.81
C ASP A 442 -31.85 -13.30 -3.25
N GLU A 443 -32.98 -13.57 -3.91
CA GLU A 443 -32.97 -13.94 -5.34
C GLU A 443 -32.39 -12.81 -6.20
N ASN A 444 -32.61 -11.56 -5.78
CA ASN A 444 -31.96 -10.38 -6.32
C ASN A 444 -31.06 -9.79 -5.21
N PRO A 445 -29.78 -10.15 -5.13
CA PRO A 445 -28.92 -9.71 -4.03
C PRO A 445 -28.81 -8.19 -3.94
N TYR A 446 -28.76 -7.66 -2.73
CA TYR A 446 -28.65 -6.23 -2.50
C TYR A 446 -27.73 -5.92 -1.32
N VAL A 447 -27.12 -4.73 -1.31
CA VAL A 447 -26.40 -4.21 -0.15
C VAL A 447 -27.30 -3.33 0.69
N LEU A 448 -27.11 -3.38 2.00
CA LEU A 448 -27.80 -2.54 2.96
C LEU A 448 -26.84 -2.12 4.06
N ALA A 449 -26.72 -0.83 4.30
CA ALA A 449 -25.98 -0.26 5.42
C ALA A 449 -26.91 0.61 6.26
N VAL A 450 -26.87 0.46 7.58
CA VAL A 450 -27.60 1.28 8.55
C VAL A 450 -26.60 1.81 9.56
N PHE A 451 -26.48 3.13 9.62
CA PHE A 451 -25.53 3.85 10.47
C PHE A 451 -26.28 4.78 11.42
N SER A 452 -25.77 4.95 12.63
CA SER A 452 -26.36 5.83 13.64
C SER A 452 -25.35 6.33 14.65
N ASP A 453 -25.52 7.55 15.15
CA ASP A 453 -24.69 8.10 16.24
C ASP A 453 -25.16 7.64 17.64
N LEU A 454 -25.99 6.59 17.69
CA LEU A 454 -26.46 6.02 18.94
C LEU A 454 -25.31 5.31 19.66
N ASP A 455 -25.13 5.63 20.94
CA ASP A 455 -24.12 4.98 21.79
C ASP A 455 -24.68 3.71 22.45
N VAL A 456 -25.95 3.42 22.21
CA VAL A 456 -26.75 2.41 22.90
C VAL A 456 -27.39 1.45 21.90
N GLY A 457 -27.23 0.15 22.16
CA GLY A 457 -28.09 -0.89 21.61
C GLY A 457 -29.19 -1.28 22.60
N GLY A 458 -29.84 -2.41 22.35
CA GLY A 458 -30.86 -2.98 23.24
C GLY A 458 -32.21 -3.13 22.55
N ASP A 459 -33.14 -3.85 23.17
CA ASP A 459 -34.32 -4.37 22.47
C ASP A 459 -35.13 -3.31 21.70
N GLU A 460 -35.34 -2.13 22.27
CA GLU A 460 -36.07 -1.04 21.62
C GLU A 460 -35.30 -0.43 20.45
N VAL A 461 -34.00 -0.14 20.62
CA VAL A 461 -33.15 0.41 19.56
C VAL A 461 -33.01 -0.61 18.43
N ASN A 462 -32.78 -1.88 18.79
CA ASN A 462 -32.70 -2.99 17.85
C ASN A 462 -34.01 -3.14 17.07
N ALA A 463 -35.16 -3.04 17.73
CA ALA A 463 -36.46 -3.09 17.08
C ALA A 463 -36.67 -1.90 16.14
N PHE A 464 -36.29 -0.69 16.55
CA PHE A 464 -36.37 0.51 15.72
C PHE A 464 -35.54 0.39 14.44
N LEU A 465 -34.23 0.10 14.55
CA LEU A 465 -33.34 -0.06 13.40
C LEU A 465 -33.78 -1.24 12.51
N ARG A 466 -34.21 -2.36 13.12
CA ARG A 466 -34.79 -3.49 12.37
C ARG A 466 -36.06 -3.10 11.63
N GLY A 467 -36.84 -2.16 12.14
CA GLY A 467 -38.01 -1.62 11.45
C GLY A 467 -37.64 -0.90 10.14
N ILE A 468 -36.53 -0.13 10.14
CA ILE A 468 -35.96 0.46 8.92
C ILE A 468 -35.61 -0.66 7.93
N VAL A 469 -34.84 -1.64 8.39
CA VAL A 469 -34.42 -2.80 7.56
C VAL A 469 -35.61 -3.53 6.95
N LYS A 470 -36.67 -3.80 7.74
CA LYS A 470 -37.87 -4.50 7.27
C LYS A 470 -38.60 -3.73 6.18
N ARG A 471 -38.68 -2.40 6.29
CA ARG A 471 -39.29 -1.54 5.28
C ARG A 471 -38.48 -1.57 3.98
N VAL A 472 -37.16 -1.42 4.08
CA VAL A 472 -36.26 -1.52 2.93
C VAL A 472 -36.35 -2.90 2.26
N ASN A 473 -36.36 -3.99 3.04
CA ASN A 473 -36.54 -5.35 2.52
C ASN A 473 -37.91 -5.53 1.83
N THR A 474 -38.98 -4.92 2.37
CA THR A 474 -40.31 -4.95 1.74
C THR A 474 -40.31 -4.21 0.41
N ILE A 475 -39.65 -3.06 0.35
CA ILE A 475 -39.45 -2.28 -0.87
C ILE A 475 -38.70 -3.12 -1.91
N HIS A 476 -37.55 -3.68 -1.55
CA HIS A 476 -36.76 -4.57 -2.40
C HIS A 476 -37.61 -5.70 -3.02
N LYS A 477 -38.38 -6.41 -2.18
CA LYS A 477 -39.26 -7.49 -2.62
C LYS A 477 -40.41 -7.03 -3.50
N ASN A 478 -40.86 -5.77 -3.38
CA ASN A 478 -41.95 -5.26 -4.22
C ASN A 478 -41.47 -4.84 -5.61
N ILE A 479 -40.24 -4.34 -5.72
CA ILE A 479 -39.63 -3.93 -6.98
C ILE A 479 -39.27 -5.13 -7.84
N ASN A 480 -38.83 -6.21 -7.19
CA ASN A 480 -38.32 -7.41 -7.83
C ASN A 480 -39.36 -8.54 -7.99
N LYS A 481 -40.66 -8.24 -7.85
CA LYS A 481 -41.78 -9.11 -8.27
C LYS A 481 -42.01 -8.96 -9.78
#